data_AF-A0A2T7PZ40-F1
#
_entry.id   AF-A0A2T7PZ40-F1
#
_cell.length_a   1.000
_cell.length_b   1.000
_cell.length_c   1.000
_cell.angle_alpha   90.00
_cell.angle_beta   90.00
_cell.angle_gamma   90.00
#
_symmetry.space_group_name_H-M   'P 1'
#
loop_
_entity.id
_entity.type
_entity.pdbx_description
1 polymer ?
#
loop_
_entity_poly.entity_id
_entity_poly.type
_entity_poly.pdbx_seq_one_letter_code
_entity_poly.pdbx_strand_id
1 'polypeptide(L)'
;MICNAKLSNSSLAPAKLKEHFTKLHGDGEYKNTTLAEFKVKRARFDERATLPALGFVPVNKPILTKSYEVAYLIAKQGKPDIIGETLIKPAALKMANLMLGTAAEGKLSQIPLSNDTFSDKIECMSKDILAQVVADVISSPAKFSLQLDETTDVSNLSQLAVFVSFVKDMIKEEFLFCKPLTLQQLLRQPM
;
A
#
# COMPACT_ATOMS: atom_id res chain seq x y z
N MET A 1 -1.86 -18.07 -18.54
CA MET A 1 -3.24 -17.71 -18.16
C MET A 1 -4.23 -18.56 -18.96
N ILE A 2 -5.38 -18.96 -18.39
CA ILE A 2 -6.37 -19.86 -19.03
C ILE A 2 -7.50 -19.04 -19.68
N CYS A 3 -7.98 -18.01 -18.99
CA CYS A 3 -8.95 -17.04 -19.50
C CYS A 3 -8.69 -15.64 -18.94
N ASN A 4 -9.23 -14.62 -19.61
CA ASN A 4 -9.12 -13.22 -19.19
C ASN A 4 -10.32 -12.77 -18.33
N ALA A 5 -10.99 -13.70 -17.66
CA ALA A 5 -12.17 -13.37 -16.86
C ALA A 5 -11.76 -12.54 -15.64
N LYS A 6 -12.43 -11.41 -15.43
CA LYS A 6 -12.28 -10.60 -14.22
C LYS A 6 -13.14 -11.21 -13.11
N LEU A 7 -12.50 -11.74 -12.07
CA LEU A 7 -13.17 -12.34 -10.92
C LEU A 7 -13.17 -11.38 -9.73
N SER A 8 -14.27 -11.36 -8.97
CA SER A 8 -14.30 -10.68 -7.67
C SER A 8 -13.41 -11.40 -6.66
N ASN A 9 -12.94 -10.71 -5.62
CA ASN A 9 -12.19 -11.35 -4.53
C ASN A 9 -12.96 -12.52 -3.90
N SER A 10 -14.29 -12.37 -3.74
CA SER A 10 -15.17 -13.42 -3.24
C SER A 10 -15.24 -14.66 -4.13
N SER A 11 -14.79 -14.57 -5.39
CA SER A 11 -14.75 -15.65 -6.39
C SER A 11 -13.37 -16.32 -6.48
N LEU A 12 -12.37 -15.81 -5.76
CA LEU A 12 -11.03 -16.39 -5.67
C LEU A 12 -10.92 -17.53 -4.65
N ALA A 13 -12.01 -17.84 -3.93
CA ALA A 13 -12.07 -19.00 -3.04
C ALA A 13 -11.87 -20.30 -3.86
N PRO A 14 -11.13 -21.31 -3.36
CA PRO A 14 -10.78 -22.51 -4.12
C PRO A 14 -11.98 -23.23 -4.76
N ALA A 15 -13.10 -23.32 -4.04
CA ALA A 15 -14.32 -23.95 -4.55
C ALA A 15 -14.91 -23.21 -5.76
N LYS A 16 -14.93 -21.87 -5.72
CA LYS A 16 -15.47 -21.03 -6.80
C LYS A 16 -14.54 -20.93 -7.99
N LEU A 17 -13.22 -20.92 -7.75
CA LEU A 17 -12.23 -21.04 -8.82
C LEU A 17 -12.35 -22.39 -9.54
N LYS A 18 -12.53 -23.47 -8.77
CA LYS A 18 -12.76 -24.80 -9.35
C LYS A 18 -14.05 -24.83 -10.16
N GLU A 19 -15.13 -24.27 -9.65
CA GLU A 19 -16.41 -24.17 -10.37
C GLU A 19 -16.31 -23.32 -11.65
N HIS A 20 -15.62 -22.18 -11.59
CA HIS A 20 -15.34 -21.35 -12.76
C HIS A 20 -14.57 -22.15 -13.82
N PHE A 21 -13.50 -22.83 -13.38
CA PHE A 21 -12.65 -23.62 -14.26
C PHE A 21 -13.43 -24.76 -14.93
N THR A 22 -14.20 -25.53 -14.16
CA THR A 22 -14.98 -26.65 -14.70
C THR A 22 -16.09 -26.17 -15.63
N LYS A 23 -16.75 -25.04 -15.34
CA LYS A 23 -17.82 -24.50 -16.19
C LYS A 23 -17.32 -23.91 -17.51
N LEU A 24 -16.19 -23.21 -17.51
CA LEU A 24 -15.72 -22.44 -18.68
C LEU A 24 -14.62 -23.13 -19.49
N HIS A 25 -13.87 -24.04 -18.88
CA HIS A 25 -12.72 -24.68 -19.52
C HIS A 25 -12.87 -26.19 -19.58
N GLY A 26 -13.67 -26.76 -18.67
CA GLY A 26 -13.83 -28.20 -18.54
C GLY A 26 -12.52 -28.92 -18.24
N ASP A 27 -12.61 -30.20 -17.91
CA ASP A 27 -11.41 -31.02 -17.69
C ASP A 27 -10.77 -31.46 -19.02
N GLY A 28 -11.46 -31.34 -20.15
CA GLY A 28 -11.03 -31.92 -21.43
C GLY A 28 -9.82 -31.22 -22.08
N GLU A 29 -9.88 -29.91 -22.29
CA GLU A 29 -8.84 -29.16 -23.03
C GLU A 29 -7.52 -29.02 -22.26
N TYR A 30 -7.58 -29.09 -20.93
CA TYR A 30 -6.43 -28.81 -20.06
C TYR A 30 -5.94 -30.03 -19.27
N LYS A 31 -6.58 -31.21 -19.41
CA LYS A 31 -6.22 -32.46 -18.71
C LYS A 31 -4.75 -32.85 -18.88
N ASN A 32 -4.23 -32.61 -20.07
CA ASN A 32 -2.89 -32.99 -20.50
C ASN A 32 -1.94 -31.79 -20.58
N THR A 33 -2.36 -30.62 -20.11
CA THR A 33 -1.49 -29.44 -20.15
C THR A 33 -0.35 -29.61 -19.15
N THR A 34 0.88 -29.57 -19.63
CA THR A 34 2.05 -29.73 -18.79
C THR A 34 2.39 -28.43 -18.04
N LEU A 35 3.14 -28.55 -16.94
CA LEU A 35 3.64 -27.36 -16.22
C LEU A 35 4.49 -26.46 -17.12
N ALA A 36 5.22 -27.03 -18.07
CA ALA A 36 6.03 -26.29 -19.04
C ALA A 36 5.14 -25.41 -19.95
N GLU A 37 4.03 -25.97 -20.45
CA GLU A 37 3.05 -25.23 -21.25
C GLU A 37 2.38 -24.11 -20.44
N PHE A 38 2.09 -24.35 -19.15
CA PHE A 38 1.59 -23.31 -18.25
C PHE A 38 2.59 -22.18 -18.05
N LYS A 39 3.88 -22.48 -17.89
CA LYS A 39 4.94 -21.48 -17.78
C LYS A 39 5.05 -20.64 -19.05
N VAL A 40 4.98 -21.25 -20.23
CA VAL A 40 4.97 -20.54 -21.52
C VAL A 40 3.73 -19.65 -21.66
N LYS A 41 2.53 -20.16 -21.32
CA LYS A 41 1.28 -19.38 -21.32
C LYS A 41 1.27 -18.26 -20.28
N ARG A 42 2.10 -18.34 -19.22
CA ARG A 42 2.29 -17.27 -18.24
C ARG A 42 3.25 -16.21 -18.77
N ALA A 43 4.42 -16.61 -19.29
CA ALA A 43 5.39 -15.69 -19.87
C ALA A 43 4.77 -14.84 -21.00
N ARG A 44 4.00 -15.45 -21.91
CA ARG A 44 3.26 -14.73 -22.98
C ARG A 44 2.21 -13.76 -22.44
N PHE A 45 1.65 -14.03 -21.27
CA PHE A 45 0.70 -13.13 -20.62
C PHE A 45 1.44 -11.95 -19.99
N ASP A 46 2.54 -12.22 -19.31
CA ASP A 46 3.38 -11.21 -18.67
C ASP A 46 4.02 -10.27 -19.71
N GLU A 47 4.35 -10.77 -20.91
CA GLU A 47 4.87 -9.98 -22.04
C GLU A 47 3.80 -9.13 -22.75
N ARG A 48 2.52 -9.51 -22.68
CA ARG A 48 1.45 -8.68 -23.25
C ARG A 48 1.22 -7.46 -22.35
N ALA A 49 1.11 -6.28 -22.96
CA ALA A 49 0.61 -5.07 -22.30
C ALA A 49 -0.89 -5.23 -21.95
N THR A 50 -1.19 -6.10 -20.99
CA THR A 50 -2.54 -6.56 -20.62
C THR A 50 -3.20 -5.68 -19.58
N LEU A 51 -2.45 -4.83 -18.87
CA LEU A 51 -3.00 -3.98 -17.82
C LEU A 51 -4.16 -3.11 -18.33
N PRO A 52 -4.03 -2.33 -19.44
CA PRO A 52 -5.16 -1.54 -19.95
C PRO A 52 -6.33 -2.39 -20.44
N ALA A 53 -6.04 -3.53 -21.08
CA ALA A 53 -7.06 -4.46 -21.60
C ALA A 53 -7.86 -5.16 -20.49
N LEU A 54 -7.29 -5.29 -19.29
CA LEU A 54 -7.95 -5.82 -18.09
C LEU A 54 -8.62 -4.71 -17.24
N GLY A 55 -8.63 -3.48 -17.75
CA GLY A 55 -9.18 -2.31 -17.07
C GLY A 55 -8.26 -1.73 -15.98
N PHE A 56 -6.99 -2.14 -15.93
CA PHE A 56 -5.98 -1.44 -15.14
C PHE A 56 -5.52 -0.22 -15.92
N VAL A 57 -5.91 0.96 -15.43
CA VAL A 57 -5.48 2.23 -16.00
C VAL A 57 -3.95 2.32 -15.82
N PRO A 58 -3.18 2.64 -16.89
CA PRO A 58 -1.75 2.93 -16.77
C PRO A 58 -1.50 3.93 -15.64
N VAL A 59 -0.43 3.74 -14.88
CA VAL A 59 -0.06 4.64 -13.79
C VAL A 59 0.21 6.04 -14.35
N ASN A 60 -0.79 6.91 -14.27
CA ASN A 60 -0.63 8.31 -14.60
C ASN A 60 0.11 8.97 -13.44
N LYS A 61 1.45 9.08 -13.56
CA LYS A 61 2.33 9.63 -12.53
C LYS A 61 1.79 10.95 -11.96
N PRO A 62 1.40 11.96 -12.75
CA PRO A 62 0.74 13.17 -12.25
C PRO A 62 -0.49 12.95 -11.36
N ILE A 63 -1.37 12.00 -11.72
CA ILE A 63 -2.57 11.69 -10.92
C ILE A 63 -2.17 11.03 -9.61
N LEU A 64 -1.21 10.11 -9.66
CA LEU A 64 -0.72 9.42 -8.48
C LEU A 64 -0.04 10.39 -7.51
N THR A 65 0.80 11.29 -8.01
CA THR A 65 1.46 12.34 -7.19
C THR A 65 0.44 13.19 -6.45
N LYS A 66 -0.63 13.64 -7.13
CA LYS A 66 -1.72 14.40 -6.47
C LYS A 66 -2.38 13.60 -5.37
N SER A 67 -2.55 12.29 -5.56
CA SER A 67 -3.11 11.45 -4.52
C SER A 67 -2.20 11.26 -3.31
N TYR A 68 -0.88 11.12 -3.53
CA TYR A 68 0.09 11.07 -2.43
C TYR A 68 0.09 12.38 -1.64
N GLU A 69 -0.02 13.52 -2.32
CA GLU A 69 -0.09 14.83 -1.65
C GLU A 69 -1.30 14.92 -0.70
N VAL A 70 -2.48 14.49 -1.16
CA VAL A 70 -3.68 14.46 -0.31
C VAL A 70 -3.48 13.50 0.88
N ALA A 71 -2.88 12.32 0.65
CA ALA A 71 -2.61 11.35 1.72
C ALA A 71 -1.67 11.93 2.78
N TYR A 72 -0.59 12.58 2.33
CA TYR A 72 0.36 13.26 3.20
C TYR A 72 -0.32 14.35 4.04
N LEU A 73 -1.18 15.18 3.45
CA LEU A 73 -1.90 16.24 4.18
C LEU A 73 -2.86 15.69 5.25
N ILE A 74 -3.54 14.57 4.98
CA ILE A 74 -4.41 13.88 5.94
C ILE A 74 -3.58 13.33 7.09
N ALA A 75 -2.52 12.58 6.78
CA ALA A 75 -1.63 11.96 7.76
C ALA A 75 -0.95 13.01 8.65
N LYS A 76 -0.48 14.12 8.06
CA LYS A 76 0.14 15.24 8.77
C LYS A 76 -0.81 15.89 9.78
N GLN A 77 -2.11 15.87 9.52
CA GLN A 77 -3.13 16.39 10.45
C GLN A 77 -3.63 15.34 11.45
N GLY A 78 -3.08 14.12 11.44
CA GLY A 78 -3.52 13.01 12.29
C GLY A 78 -4.98 12.62 12.06
N LYS A 79 -5.50 12.83 10.84
CA LYS A 79 -6.88 12.50 10.51
C LYS A 79 -6.99 11.05 10.05
N PRO A 80 -8.13 10.37 10.29
CA PRO A 80 -8.34 9.01 9.80
C PRO A 80 -8.32 8.94 8.27
N ASP A 81 -7.69 7.92 7.70
CA ASP A 81 -7.56 7.70 6.25
C ASP A 81 -8.90 7.74 5.51
N ILE A 82 -9.96 7.28 6.16
CA ILE A 82 -11.33 7.22 5.62
C ILE A 82 -11.90 8.60 5.23
N ILE A 83 -11.35 9.70 5.79
CA ILE A 83 -11.82 11.06 5.49
C ILE A 83 -11.59 11.43 4.03
N GLY A 84 -10.55 10.85 3.40
CA GLY A 84 -10.22 11.08 2.01
C GLY A 84 -11.35 10.63 1.07
N GLU A 85 -11.89 9.44 1.34
CA GLU A 85 -12.97 8.84 0.55
C GLU A 85 -14.34 9.42 0.91
N THR A 86 -14.62 9.58 2.21
CA THR A 86 -15.98 9.92 2.71
C THR A 86 -16.32 11.40 2.60
N LEU A 87 -15.31 12.28 2.64
CA LEU A 87 -15.55 13.73 2.68
C LEU A 87 -14.75 14.51 1.63
N ILE A 88 -13.43 14.31 1.57
CA ILE A 88 -12.55 15.16 0.74
C ILE A 88 -12.87 14.95 -0.74
N LYS A 89 -12.96 13.69 -1.21
CA LYS A 89 -13.26 13.40 -2.61
C LYS A 89 -14.65 13.93 -3.02
N PRO A 90 -15.76 13.61 -2.33
CA PRO A 90 -17.08 14.15 -2.69
C PRO A 90 -17.14 15.68 -2.69
N ALA A 91 -16.53 16.33 -1.69
CA ALA A 91 -16.51 17.79 -1.61
C ALA A 91 -15.73 18.42 -2.78
N ALA A 92 -14.55 17.89 -3.10
CA ALA A 92 -13.74 18.37 -4.21
C ALA A 92 -14.46 18.23 -5.57
N LEU A 93 -15.13 17.09 -5.80
CA LEU A 93 -15.90 16.86 -7.02
C LEU A 93 -17.07 17.84 -7.14
N LYS A 94 -17.82 18.03 -6.06
CA LYS A 94 -18.98 18.94 -6.05
C LYS A 94 -18.56 20.39 -6.25
N MET A 95 -17.48 20.83 -5.61
CA MET A 95 -16.93 22.17 -5.83
C MET A 95 -16.44 22.37 -7.27
N ALA A 96 -15.73 21.38 -7.84
CA ALA A 96 -15.25 21.47 -9.21
C ALA A 96 -16.38 21.52 -10.23
N ASN A 97 -17.45 20.76 -10.02
CA ASN A 97 -18.64 20.83 -10.87
C ASN A 97 -19.29 22.22 -10.79
N LEU A 98 -19.55 22.71 -9.58
CA LEU A 98 -20.25 23.98 -9.37
C LEU A 98 -19.46 25.19 -9.89
N MET A 99 -18.14 25.18 -9.76
CA MET A 99 -17.29 26.33 -10.09
C MET A 99 -16.73 26.27 -11.51
N LEU A 100 -16.40 25.06 -12.00
CA LEU A 100 -15.60 24.86 -13.22
C LEU A 100 -16.29 23.93 -14.24
N GLY A 101 -17.45 23.37 -13.89
CA GLY A 101 -18.24 22.47 -14.73
C GLY A 101 -17.81 21.00 -14.66
N THR A 102 -18.60 20.17 -15.34
CA THR A 102 -18.48 18.69 -15.34
C THR A 102 -17.13 18.19 -15.88
N ALA A 103 -16.50 18.93 -16.79
CA ALA A 103 -15.18 18.57 -17.33
C ALA A 103 -14.07 18.61 -16.26
N ALA A 104 -14.13 19.57 -15.33
CA ALA A 104 -13.17 19.66 -14.22
C ALA A 104 -13.40 18.57 -13.18
N GLU A 105 -14.67 18.31 -12.84
CA GLU A 105 -15.07 17.18 -11.99
C GLU A 105 -14.54 15.85 -12.55
N GLY A 106 -14.73 15.62 -13.86
CA GLY A 106 -14.25 14.41 -14.54
C GLY A 106 -12.74 14.22 -14.48
N LYS A 107 -11.95 15.30 -14.41
CA LYS A 107 -10.49 15.22 -14.22
C LYS A 107 -10.12 14.88 -12.78
N LEU A 108 -10.84 15.44 -11.79
CA LEU A 108 -10.59 15.17 -10.37
C LEU A 108 -11.06 13.77 -9.95
N SER A 109 -12.11 13.24 -10.58
CA SER A 109 -12.64 11.91 -10.25
C SER A 109 -11.63 10.78 -10.49
N GLN A 110 -10.70 11.02 -11.41
CA GLN A 110 -9.57 10.11 -11.72
C GLN A 110 -8.56 9.98 -10.57
N ILE A 111 -8.55 10.91 -9.60
CA ILE A 111 -7.62 10.82 -8.46
C ILE A 111 -8.09 9.69 -7.52
N PRO A 112 -7.24 8.67 -7.28
CA PRO A 112 -7.62 7.52 -6.47
C PRO A 112 -7.48 7.85 -4.98
N LEU A 113 -8.60 8.26 -4.37
CA LEU A 113 -8.71 8.59 -2.95
C LEU A 113 -9.61 7.59 -2.21
N SER A 114 -9.60 6.31 -2.60
CA SER A 114 -10.25 5.24 -1.81
C SER A 114 -9.40 4.87 -0.60
N ASN A 115 -10.06 4.44 0.47
CA ASN A 115 -9.45 4.14 1.76
C ASN A 115 -8.32 3.11 1.65
N ASP A 116 -8.56 2.00 0.94
CA ASP A 116 -7.54 0.96 0.71
C ASP A 116 -6.28 1.55 0.03
N THR A 117 -6.48 2.51 -0.88
CA THR A 117 -5.39 3.19 -1.58
C THR A 117 -4.77 4.32 -0.76
N PHE A 118 -5.32 4.71 0.38
CA PHE A 118 -4.70 5.69 1.26
C PHE A 118 -3.76 5.04 2.27
N SER A 119 -4.21 3.99 2.95
CA SER A 119 -3.36 3.26 3.90
C SER A 119 -2.13 2.68 3.21
N ASP A 120 -2.28 2.13 2.00
CA ASP A 120 -1.16 1.67 1.17
C ASP A 120 -0.17 2.81 0.86
N LYS A 121 -0.66 4.01 0.56
CA LYS A 121 0.20 5.17 0.26
C LYS A 121 0.95 5.65 1.49
N ILE A 122 0.29 5.68 2.64
CA ILE A 122 0.92 6.05 3.91
C ILE A 122 2.00 5.03 4.26
N GLU A 123 1.73 3.74 4.09
CA GLU A 123 2.72 2.69 4.30
C GLU A 123 3.90 2.82 3.32
N CYS A 124 3.64 3.09 2.03
CA CYS A 124 4.68 3.34 1.04
C CYS A 124 5.56 4.55 1.42
N MET A 125 4.95 5.67 1.81
CA MET A 125 5.69 6.86 2.26
C MET A 125 6.50 6.55 3.52
N SER A 126 5.93 5.83 4.48
CA SER A 126 6.63 5.44 5.72
C SER A 126 7.83 4.55 5.44
N LYS A 127 7.71 3.57 4.53
CA LYS A 127 8.82 2.71 4.10
C LYS A 127 9.93 3.50 3.41
N ASP A 128 9.56 4.46 2.57
CA ASP A 128 10.53 5.32 1.87
C ASP A 128 11.30 6.20 2.87
N ILE A 129 10.61 6.85 3.80
CA ILE A 129 11.24 7.65 4.87
C ILE A 129 12.18 6.77 5.70
N LEU A 130 11.73 5.58 6.11
CA LEU A 130 12.56 4.64 6.88
C LEU A 130 13.81 4.24 6.10
N ALA A 131 13.69 3.95 4.80
CA ALA A 131 14.83 3.59 3.97
C ALA A 131 15.85 4.73 3.88
N GLN A 132 15.39 5.99 3.77
CA GLN A 132 16.24 7.16 3.78
C GLN A 132 16.96 7.33 5.13
N VAL A 133 16.24 7.21 6.24
CA VAL A 133 16.82 7.28 7.60
C VAL A 133 17.87 6.18 7.80
N VAL A 134 17.59 4.95 7.38
CA VAL A 134 18.55 3.84 7.49
C VAL A 134 19.79 4.09 6.63
N ALA A 135 19.63 4.59 5.40
CA ALA A 135 20.76 4.94 4.55
C ALA A 135 21.61 6.07 5.17
N ASP A 136 20.98 7.06 5.78
CA ASP A 136 21.65 8.15 6.48
C ASP A 136 22.42 7.65 7.72
N VAL A 137 21.82 6.77 8.51
CA VAL A 137 22.48 6.15 9.67
C VAL A 137 23.69 5.31 9.26
N ILE A 138 23.57 4.53 8.17
CA ILE A 138 24.66 3.69 7.66
C ILE A 138 25.81 4.54 7.09
N SER A 139 25.49 5.67 6.46
CA SER A 139 26.49 6.58 5.88
C SER A 139 27.09 7.57 6.89
N SER A 140 26.55 7.66 8.10
CA SER A 140 27.05 8.51 9.17
C SER A 140 28.53 8.20 9.48
N PRO A 141 29.40 9.22 9.56
CA PRO A 141 30.82 9.03 9.87
C PRO A 141 31.06 8.63 11.34
N ALA A 142 30.08 8.84 12.21
CA ALA A 142 30.14 8.56 13.64
C ALA A 142 29.17 7.43 14.05
N LYS A 143 29.41 6.86 15.23
CA LYS A 143 28.49 5.91 15.85
C LYS A 143 27.13 6.58 16.09
N PHE A 144 26.07 5.81 15.89
CA PHE A 144 24.71 6.20 16.27
C PHE A 144 24.36 5.68 17.68
N SER A 145 23.36 6.29 18.31
CA SER A 145 22.73 5.78 19.53
C SER A 145 21.27 5.46 19.28
N LEU A 146 20.75 4.48 20.03
CA LEU A 146 19.32 4.16 20.04
C LEU A 146 18.73 4.56 21.38
N GLN A 147 17.60 5.26 21.33
CA GLN A 147 16.77 5.55 22.49
C GLN A 147 15.54 4.65 22.43
N LEU A 148 15.31 3.91 23.51
CA LEU A 148 14.19 3.00 23.69
C LEU A 148 13.27 3.61 24.73
N ASP A 149 12.01 3.81 24.37
CA ASP A 149 11.00 4.39 25.24
C ASP A 149 9.76 3.49 25.31
N GLU A 150 9.21 3.32 26.51
CA GLU A 150 7.93 2.63 26.69
C GLU A 150 6.81 3.68 26.70
N THR A 151 5.92 3.57 25.72
CA THR A 151 4.79 4.47 25.53
C THR A 151 3.48 3.67 25.57
N THR A 152 2.35 4.34 25.72
CA THR A 152 1.02 3.69 25.68
C THR A 152 0.22 4.21 24.50
N ASP A 153 -0.49 3.32 23.80
CA ASP A 153 -1.40 3.74 22.73
C ASP A 153 -2.74 4.25 23.23
N VAL A 154 -3.62 4.61 22.27
CA VAL A 154 -4.99 5.07 22.54
C VAL A 154 -5.87 4.02 23.24
N SER A 155 -5.44 2.76 23.28
CA SER A 155 -6.11 1.66 23.99
C SER A 155 -5.42 1.31 25.32
N ASN A 156 -4.45 2.13 25.77
CA ASN A 156 -3.61 1.91 26.95
C ASN A 156 -2.77 0.63 26.90
N LEU A 157 -2.41 0.14 25.71
CA LEU A 157 -1.47 -0.97 25.57
C LEU A 157 -0.04 -0.43 25.49
N SER A 158 0.87 -1.03 26.25
CA SER A 158 2.29 -0.69 26.20
C SER A 158 2.89 -0.97 24.82
N GLN A 159 3.71 -0.04 24.33
CA GLN A 159 4.42 -0.11 23.08
C GLN A 159 5.86 0.40 23.25
N LEU A 160 6.80 -0.28 22.61
CA LEU A 160 8.20 0.15 22.54
C LEU A 160 8.37 1.08 21.35
N ALA A 161 8.68 2.35 21.63
CA ALA A 161 9.11 3.32 20.64
C ALA A 161 10.65 3.35 20.59
N VAL A 162 11.21 3.35 19.39
CA VAL A 162 12.66 3.38 19.18
C VAL A 162 13.02 4.57 18.31
N PHE A 163 13.93 5.39 18.81
CA PHE A 163 14.51 6.55 18.12
C PHE A 163 16.00 6.31 17.87
N VAL A 164 16.53 6.88 16.80
CA VAL A 164 17.95 6.83 16.45
C VAL A 164 18.52 8.23 16.42
N SER A 165 19.68 8.43 17.07
CA SER A 165 20.45 9.66 16.98
C SER A 165 21.77 9.40 16.25
N PHE A 166 22.05 10.17 15.21
CA PHE A 166 23.21 10.00 14.33
C PHE A 166 23.70 11.34 13.76
N VAL A 167 24.90 11.36 13.16
CA VAL A 167 25.50 12.58 12.61
C VAL A 167 25.29 12.62 11.09
N LYS A 168 24.55 13.64 10.62
CA LYS A 168 24.43 13.99 9.21
C LYS A 168 24.47 15.52 9.10
N ASP A 169 25.66 16.05 8.86
CA ASP A 169 26.06 17.47 8.97
C ASP A 169 25.94 18.05 10.40
N MET A 170 24.83 17.75 11.07
CA MET A 170 24.55 17.99 12.49
C MET A 170 24.03 16.71 13.13
N ILE A 171 23.91 16.69 14.46
CA ILE A 171 23.23 15.60 15.17
C ILE A 171 21.75 15.64 14.79
N LYS A 172 21.23 14.51 14.32
CA LYS A 172 19.82 14.30 13.99
C LYS A 172 19.26 13.21 14.88
N GLU A 173 18.02 13.38 15.31
CA GLU A 173 17.23 12.38 16.00
C GLU A 173 16.00 12.07 15.16
N GLU A 174 15.81 10.80 14.83
CA GLU A 174 14.73 10.33 13.96
C GLU A 174 14.01 9.14 14.60
N PHE A 175 12.70 9.04 14.35
CA PHE A 175 11.89 7.90 14.76
C PHE A 175 12.19 6.68 13.86
N LEU A 176 12.43 5.52 14.46
CA LEU A 176 12.76 4.30 13.74
C LEU A 176 11.52 3.39 13.58
N PHE A 177 10.93 2.97 14.70
CA PHE A 177 9.71 2.17 14.71
C PHE A 177 9.02 2.21 16.08
N CYS A 178 7.76 1.80 16.10
CA CYS A 178 7.02 1.50 17.31
C CYS A 178 6.36 0.11 17.19
N LYS A 179 6.46 -0.70 18.25
CA LYS A 179 5.89 -2.06 18.28
C LYS A 179 5.18 -2.31 19.61
N PRO A 180 4.01 -2.98 19.59
CA PRO A 180 3.35 -3.41 20.82
C PRO A 180 4.26 -4.30 21.65
N LEU A 181 4.31 -4.06 22.96
CA LEU A 181 4.97 -4.93 23.91
C LEU A 181 4.00 -6.05 24.28
N THR A 182 4.27 -7.24 23.78
CA THR A 182 3.47 -8.42 24.16
C THR A 182 4.09 -9.08 25.39
N LEU A 183 3.22 -9.52 26.31
CA LEU A 183 3.60 -10.13 27.59
C LEU A 183 4.55 -11.35 27.44
N GLN A 184 4.63 -11.95 26.25
CA GLN A 184 5.55 -13.05 25.94
C GLN A 184 7.02 -12.64 25.81
N GLN A 185 7.34 -11.35 25.63
CA GLN A 185 8.72 -10.87 25.47
C GLN A 185 9.43 -10.64 26.82
N LEU A 186 8.68 -10.48 27.92
CA LEU A 186 9.23 -10.29 29.27
C LEU A 186 9.65 -11.59 29.98
N LEU A 187 9.28 -12.76 29.44
CA LEU A 187 9.58 -14.07 30.04
C LEU A 187 10.79 -14.80 29.41
N ARG A 188 11.59 -14.12 28.57
CA ARG A 188 12.72 -14.74 27.84
C ARG A 188 14.12 -14.22 28.19
N GLN A 189 14.31 -13.62 29.37
CA GLN A 189 15.67 -13.43 29.90
C GLN A 189 15.83 -14.20 31.21
N PRO A 190 16.52 -15.36 31.22
CA PRO A 190 17.18 -15.83 32.43
C PRO A 190 18.48 -15.01 32.64
N MET A 191 18.73 -14.67 33.90
CA MET A 191 19.99 -14.12 34.44
C MET A 191 21.22 -14.92 34.00
#